data_AF-A0A6B3EYD7-F1
#
_entry.id   AF-A0A6B3EYD7-F1
#
_cell.length_a   1.000
_cell.length_b   1.000
_cell.length_c   1.000
_cell.angle_alpha   90.00
_cell.angle_beta   90.00
_cell.angle_gamma   90.00
#
_symmetry.space_group_name_H-M   'P 1'
#
loop_
_entity.id
_entity.type
_entity.pdbx_description
1 polymer ?
#
loop_
_entity_poly.entity_id
_entity_poly.type
_entity_poly.pdbx_seq_one_letter_code
_entity_poly.pdbx_strand_id
1 'polypeptide(L)'
;SSILLVVIPVLGGSVGLIVRKLRPLFRTLQTRLDTVNRVLREQITGNRVIRAFVRDEYEGTRFDGANGELTEVSLGTGRLFALMFPTVMTVVNLSSVAVVWFGSHRIDSGGMQIGALT
;
A
#
# COMPACT_ATOMS: atom_id res chain seq x y z
N SER A 1 -23.54 13.68 22.54
CA SER A 1 -22.40 12.74 22.53
C SER A 1 -21.10 13.43 22.10
N SER A 2 -20.35 14.01 23.03
CA SER A 2 -19.06 14.66 22.71
C SER A 2 -17.92 13.68 22.38
N ILE A 3 -18.12 12.38 22.64
CA ILE A 3 -17.18 11.30 22.28
C ILE A 3 -17.14 11.07 20.76
N LEU A 4 -18.29 11.09 20.07
CA LEU A 4 -18.36 10.92 18.61
C LEU A 4 -17.62 12.02 17.84
N LEU A 5 -17.62 13.25 18.37
CA LEU A 5 -16.93 14.40 17.79
C LEU A 5 -15.39 14.29 17.81
N VAL A 6 -14.83 13.48 18.71
CA VAL A 6 -13.38 13.24 18.81
C VAL A 6 -12.97 11.96 18.07
N VAL A 7 -13.82 10.93 18.11
CA VAL A 7 -13.53 9.63 17.48
C VAL A 7 -13.51 9.72 15.94
N ILE A 8 -14.46 10.43 15.34
CA ILE A 8 -14.56 10.58 13.88
C ILE A 8 -13.31 11.22 13.26
N PRO A 9 -12.80 12.37 13.75
CA PRO A 9 -11.60 12.98 13.18
C PRO A 9 -10.32 12.15 13.41
N VAL A 10 -10.22 11.41 14.52
CA VAL A 10 -9.07 10.52 14.79
C VAL A 10 -9.05 9.32 13.83
N LEU A 11 -10.21 8.70 13.59
CA LEU A 11 -10.36 7.63 12.58
C LEU A 11 -10.07 8.15 11.16
N GLY A 12 -10.65 9.29 10.82
CA GLY A 12 -10.44 9.94 9.52
C GLY A 12 -8.98 10.31 9.27
N GLY A 13 -8.29 10.85 10.28
CA GLY A 13 -6.86 11.19 10.19
C GLY A 13 -5.96 9.96 10.00
N SER A 14 -6.28 8.87 10.70
CA SER A 14 -5.53 7.61 10.61
C SER A 14 -5.67 6.97 9.23
N VAL A 15 -6.90 6.84 8.73
CA VAL A 15 -7.18 6.32 7.37
C VAL A 15 -6.59 7.24 6.31
N GLY A 16 -6.72 8.55 6.48
CA GLY A 16 -6.17 9.56 5.57
C GLY A 16 -4.65 9.46 5.42
N LEU A 17 -3.91 9.25 6.52
CA LEU A 17 -2.45 9.05 6.50
C LEU A 17 -2.06 7.80 5.71
N ILE A 18 -2.78 6.69 5.90
CA ILE A 18 -2.55 5.42 5.19
C ILE A 18 -2.78 5.60 3.68
N VAL A 19 -3.93 6.16 3.30
CA VAL A 19 -4.29 6.39 1.89
C VAL A 19 -3.28 7.32 1.20
N ARG A 20 -2.83 8.37 1.90
CA ARG A 20 -1.84 9.32 1.35
C ARG A 20 -0.49 8.66 1.08
N LYS A 21 -0.12 7.65 1.88
CA LYS A 21 1.13 6.90 1.70
C LYS A 21 1.01 5.80 0.63
N LEU A 22 -0.17 5.18 0.47
CA LEU A 22 -0.44 4.15 -0.54
C LEU A 22 -0.49 4.70 -1.98
N ARG A 23 -1.09 5.89 -2.18
CA ARG A 23 -1.23 6.50 -3.51
C ARG A 23 0.07 6.60 -4.33
N PRO A 24 1.19 7.14 -3.81
CA PRO A 24 2.42 7.26 -4.58
C PRO A 24 3.03 5.89 -4.95
N LEU A 25 2.95 4.89 -4.05
CA LEU A 25 3.45 3.54 -4.31
C LEU A 25 2.74 2.86 -5.48
N PHE A 26 1.40 2.94 -5.50
CA PHE A 26 0.61 2.37 -6.60
C PHE A 26 0.95 3.01 -7.95
N ARG A 27 1.23 4.31 -7.97
CA ARG A 27 1.67 4.99 -9.19
C ARG A 27 3.01 4.45 -9.68
N THR A 28 3.99 4.29 -8.80
CA THR A 28 5.31 3.77 -9.18
C THR A 28 5.21 2.34 -9.73
N LEU A 29 4.37 1.49 -9.12
CA LEU A 29 4.08 0.14 -9.63
C LEU A 29 3.52 0.16 -11.05
N GLN A 30 2.51 1.01 -11.31
CA GLN A 30 1.93 1.14 -12.65
C GLN A 30 2.96 1.58 -13.70
N THR A 31 3.76 2.61 -13.41
CA THR A 31 4.77 3.11 -14.36
C THR A 31 5.80 2.03 -14.75
N ARG A 32 6.21 1.18 -13.79
CA ARG A 32 7.15 0.08 -14.06
C ARG A 32 6.48 -1.02 -14.89
N LEU A 33 5.23 -1.37 -14.58
CA LEU A 33 4.44 -2.32 -15.37
C LEU A 33 4.26 -1.85 -16.82
N ASP A 34 3.95 -0.58 -17.03
CA ASP A 34 3.80 0.01 -18.37
C ASP A 34 5.10 -0.05 -19.16
N THR A 35 6.24 0.15 -18.49
CA THR A 35 7.56 0.06 -19.10
C THR A 35 7.86 -1.35 -19.58
N VAL A 36 7.62 -2.36 -18.73
CA VAL A 36 7.81 -3.77 -19.10
C VAL A 36 6.88 -4.15 -20.24
N ASN A 37 5.59 -3.81 -20.16
CA ASN A 37 4.62 -4.07 -21.23
C ASN A 37 5.01 -3.44 -22.57
N ARG A 38 5.57 -2.22 -22.54
CA ARG A 38 6.06 -1.54 -23.75
C ARG A 38 7.22 -2.31 -24.38
N VAL A 39 8.22 -2.70 -23.59
CA VAL A 39 9.37 -3.50 -24.09
C VAL A 39 8.89 -4.82 -24.68
N LEU A 40 7.98 -5.51 -24.00
CA LEU A 40 7.39 -6.75 -24.45
C LEU A 40 6.64 -6.58 -25.79
N ARG A 41 5.84 -5.52 -25.92
CA ARG A 41 5.10 -5.20 -27.16
C ARG A 41 6.04 -4.87 -28.32
N GLU A 42 7.08 -4.08 -28.07
CA GLU A 42 8.13 -3.76 -29.05
C GLU A 42 8.81 -5.04 -29.55
N GLN A 43 9.15 -5.96 -28.63
CA GLN A 43 9.76 -7.25 -28.99
C GLN A 43 8.83 -8.17 -29.78
N ILE A 44 7.57 -8.33 -29.36
CA ILE A 44 6.60 -9.20 -30.05
C ILE A 44 6.34 -8.68 -31.47
N THR A 45 6.15 -7.37 -31.62
CA THR A 45 5.86 -6.74 -32.91
C THR A 45 7.11 -6.71 -33.81
N GLY A 46 8.28 -6.49 -33.22
CA GLY A 46 9.58 -6.44 -33.89
C GLY A 46 10.29 -7.79 -34.06
N ASN A 47 9.70 -8.90 -33.64
CA ASN A 47 10.36 -10.21 -33.55
C ASN A 47 11.03 -10.64 -34.87
N ARG A 48 10.40 -10.37 -36.02
CA ARG A 48 11.02 -10.67 -37.34
C ARG A 48 12.28 -9.84 -37.59
N VAL A 49 12.29 -8.57 -37.17
CA VAL A 49 13.44 -7.67 -37.30
C VAL A 49 14.54 -8.08 -36.33
N ILE A 50 14.20 -8.40 -35.08
CA ILE A 50 15.16 -8.86 -34.07
C ILE A 50 15.92 -10.10 -34.56
N ARG A 51 15.19 -11.08 -35.10
CA ARG A 51 15.80 -12.29 -35.67
C ARG A 51 16.60 -12.03 -36.94
N ALA A 52 16.15 -11.10 -37.80
CA ALA A 52 16.89 -10.73 -39.01
C ALA A 52 18.26 -10.08 -38.71
N PHE A 53 18.41 -9.46 -37.54
CA PHE A 53 19.66 -8.85 -37.08
C PHE A 53 20.37 -9.65 -35.97
N VAL A 54 19.91 -10.88 -35.65
CA VAL A 54 20.48 -11.75 -34.60
C VAL A 54 20.63 -11.00 -33.27
N ARG A 55 19.59 -10.25 -32.88
CA ARG A 55 19.57 -9.42 -31.66
C ARG A 55 18.78 -10.00 -30.50
N ASP A 56 18.48 -11.30 -30.52
CA ASP A 56 17.68 -11.95 -29.48
C ASP A 56 18.29 -11.80 -28.07
N GLU A 57 19.61 -12.01 -27.90
CA GLU A 57 20.26 -11.85 -26.59
C GLU A 57 20.28 -10.40 -26.09
N TYR A 58 20.48 -9.44 -27.01
CA TYR A 58 20.47 -8.01 -26.67
C TYR A 58 19.10 -7.58 -26.15
N GLU A 59 18.04 -7.98 -26.86
CA GLU A 59 16.67 -7.68 -26.45
C GLU A 59 16.28 -8.46 -25.17
N GLY A 60 16.78 -9.69 -24.98
CA GLY A 60 16.66 -10.42 -23.72
C GLY A 60 17.24 -9.65 -22.53
N THR A 61 18.47 -9.15 -22.67
CA THR A 61 19.13 -8.34 -21.63
C THR A 61 18.36 -7.05 -21.32
N ARG A 62 17.82 -6.39 -22.35
CA ARG A 62 16.98 -5.20 -22.21
C ARG A 62 15.67 -5.48 -21.47
N PHE A 63 15.04 -6.63 -21.74
CA PHE A 63 13.85 -7.07 -21.04
C PHE A 63 14.17 -7.40 -19.58
N ASP A 64 15.25 -8.13 -19.32
CA ASP A 64 15.69 -8.49 -17.97
C ASP A 64 15.98 -7.27 -17.11
N GLY A 65 16.59 -6.23 -17.68
CA GLY A 65 16.78 -4.95 -17.00
C GLY A 65 15.44 -4.30 -16.59
N ALA A 66 14.49 -4.18 -17.51
CA ALA A 66 13.18 -3.60 -17.23
C ALA A 66 12.38 -4.44 -16.22
N ASN A 67 12.44 -5.77 -16.33
CA ASN A 67 11.78 -6.69 -15.42
C ASN A 67 12.42 -6.69 -14.03
N GLY A 68 13.74 -6.53 -13.95
CA GLY A 68 14.48 -6.38 -12.70
C GLY A 68 14.03 -5.15 -11.91
N GLU A 69 13.91 -3.99 -12.57
CA GLU A 69 13.39 -2.77 -11.95
C GLU A 69 11.94 -2.92 -11.46
N LEU A 70 11.08 -3.58 -12.25
CA LEU A 70 9.72 -3.89 -11.83
C LEU A 70 9.72 -4.82 -10.61
N THR A 71 10.57 -5.84 -10.62
CA THR A 71 10.68 -6.83 -9.54
C THR A 71 11.14 -6.17 -8.25
N GLU A 72 12.16 -5.31 -8.29
CA GLU A 72 12.66 -4.59 -7.11
C GLU A 72 11.59 -3.70 -6.50
N VAL A 73 10.89 -2.91 -7.32
CA VAL A 73 9.78 -2.06 -6.87
C VAL A 73 8.61 -2.90 -6.34
N SER A 74 8.30 -4.03 -6.97
CA SER A 74 7.23 -4.93 -6.55
C SER A 74 7.54 -5.61 -5.23
N LEU A 75 8.79 -6.05 -5.02
CA LEU A 75 9.25 -6.61 -3.75
C LEU A 75 9.29 -5.57 -2.64
N GLY A 76 9.78 -4.36 -2.93
CA GLY A 76 9.78 -3.24 -1.98
C GLY A 76 8.35 -2.86 -1.58
N THR A 77 7.44 -2.77 -2.55
CA THR A 77 6.03 -2.48 -2.31
C THR A 77 5.35 -3.63 -1.57
N GLY A 78 5.66 -4.88 -1.92
CA GLY A 78 5.17 -6.09 -1.24
C GLY A 78 5.61 -6.15 0.22
N ARG A 79 6.87 -5.81 0.53
CA ARG A 79 7.34 -5.66 1.91
C ARG A 79 6.62 -4.54 2.64
N LEU A 80 6.34 -3.42 1.97
CA LEU A 80 5.59 -2.32 2.57
C LEU A 80 4.14 -2.70 2.85
N PHE A 81 3.51 -3.45 1.96
CA PHE A 81 2.18 -4.04 2.16
C PHE A 81 2.17 -5.07 3.29
N ALA A 82 3.20 -5.91 3.38
CA ALA A 82 3.38 -6.83 4.50
C ALA A 82 3.56 -6.08 5.83
N LEU A 83 4.21 -4.90 5.81
CA LEU A 83 4.32 -4.02 6.98
C LEU A 83 3.03 -3.23 7.25
N MET A 84 2.18 -3.05 6.24
CA MET A 84 0.91 -2.31 6.34
C MET A 84 -0.05 -3.03 7.28
N PHE A 85 -0.20 -4.35 7.18
CA PHE A 85 -1.08 -5.12 8.08
C PHE A 85 -0.72 -4.96 9.57
N PRO A 86 0.53 -5.21 10.00
CA PRO A 86 0.99 -4.93 11.36
C PRO A 86 0.79 -3.46 11.74
N THR A 87 1.14 -2.52 10.86
CA THR A 87 1.01 -1.08 11.15
C THR A 87 -0.44 -0.68 11.39
N VAL A 88 -1.37 -1.14 10.55
CA VAL A 88 -2.81 -0.91 10.71
C VAL A 88 -3.30 -1.55 12.00
N MET A 89 -2.86 -2.78 12.30
CA MET A 89 -3.24 -3.49 13.51
C MET A 89 -2.72 -2.76 14.77
N THR A 90 -1.48 -2.27 14.76
CA THR A 90 -0.91 -1.44 15.84
C THR A 90 -1.67 -0.13 16.01
N VAL A 91 -2.00 0.55 14.91
CA VAL A 91 -2.78 1.81 14.96
C VAL A 91 -4.17 1.57 15.54
N VAL A 92 -4.85 0.50 15.11
CA VAL A 92 -6.17 0.12 15.67
C VAL A 92 -6.05 -0.24 17.15
N ASN A 93 -5.05 -1.02 17.54
CA ASN A 93 -4.83 -1.39 18.95
C ASN A 93 -4.51 -0.17 19.82
N LEU A 94 -3.62 0.73 19.38
CA LEU A 94 -3.34 1.99 20.09
C LEU A 94 -4.59 2.87 20.18
N SER A 95 -5.40 2.91 19.13
CA SER A 95 -6.65 3.65 19.12
C SER A 95 -7.64 3.07 20.12
N SER A 96 -7.78 1.74 20.21
CA SER A 96 -8.63 1.07 21.20
C SER A 96 -8.15 1.35 22.63
N VAL A 97 -6.84 1.31 22.89
CA VAL A 97 -6.27 1.65 24.21
C VAL A 97 -6.54 3.12 24.56
N ALA A 98 -6.36 4.04 23.61
CA ALA A 98 -6.68 5.45 23.81
C ALA A 98 -8.19 5.66 24.07
N VAL A 99 -9.06 4.99 23.32
CA VAL A 99 -10.52 5.03 23.52
C VAL A 99 -10.90 4.49 24.90
N VAL A 100 -10.29 3.40 25.36
CA VAL A 100 -10.56 2.83 26.69
C VAL A 100 -9.98 3.70 27.79
N TRP A 101 -8.79 4.30 27.63
CA TRP A 101 -8.17 5.19 28.62
C TRP A 101 -8.96 6.49 28.81
N PHE A 102 -9.36 7.14 27.72
CA PHE A 102 -10.17 8.35 27.78
C PHE A 102 -11.65 8.07 28.01
N GLY A 103 -12.12 6.86 27.67
CA GLY A 103 -13.46 6.36 27.93
C GLY A 103 -13.66 5.96 29.39
N SER A 104 -12.69 5.28 30.02
CA SER A 104 -12.74 4.87 31.43
C SER A 104 -12.74 6.06 32.38
N HIS A 105 -12.00 7.11 32.05
CA HIS A 105 -12.03 8.38 32.79
C HIS A 105 -13.40 9.08 32.74
N ARG A 106 -14.32 8.62 31.88
CA ARG A 106 -15.67 9.15 31.70
C ARG A 106 -16.78 8.14 32.06
N ILE A 107 -16.42 6.87 32.29
CA ILE A 107 -17.32 5.85 32.85
C ILE A 107 -17.57 6.13 34.34
N ASP A 108 -16.60 6.72 35.04
CA ASP A 108 -16.73 7.14 36.45
C ASP A 108 -17.78 8.24 36.69
N SER A 109 -18.25 8.93 35.64
CA SER A 109 -19.33 9.92 35.72
C SER A 109 -20.74 9.36 35.42
N GLY A 110 -20.93 8.04 35.48
CA GLY A 110 -22.26 7.41 35.51
C GLY A 110 -23.05 7.42 34.20
N GLY A 111 -22.39 7.54 33.04
CA GLY A 111 -23.05 7.84 31.77
C GLY A 111 -23.16 6.73 30.72
N MET A 112 -22.50 5.58 30.85
CA MET A 112 -22.62 4.52 29.85
C MET A 112 -22.34 3.12 30.40
N GLN A 113 -23.32 2.24 30.17
CA GLN A 113 -23.30 0.82 30.50
C GLN A 113 -22.31 0.08 29.61
N ILE A 114 -21.74 -0.99 30.19
CA ILE A 114 -20.77 -1.93 29.62
C ILE A 114 -21.40 -2.77 28.49
N GLY A 115 -22.13 -2.15 27.56
CA GLY A 115 -22.34 -2.68 26.20
C GLY A 115 -21.09 -2.49 25.32
N ALA A 116 -20.02 -1.99 25.94
CA ALA A 116 -18.65 -2.00 25.48
C ALA A 116 -18.08 -3.43 25.45
N LEU A 117 -17.34 -3.73 24.38
CA LEU A 117 -16.57 -4.94 24.06
C LEU A 117 -17.22 -6.02 23.18
N THR A 118 -18.43 -5.83 22.66
CA THR A 118 -18.94 -6.61 21.51
C THR A 118 -19.41 -5.72 20.38
#